data_AF-A0A938Q1Y3-F1
#
_entry.id   AF-A0A938Q1Y3-F1
#
_cell.length_a   1.000
_cell.length_b   1.000
_cell.length_c   1.000
_cell.angle_alpha   90.00
_cell.angle_beta   90.00
_cell.angle_gamma   90.00
#
_symmetry.space_group_name_H-M   'P 1'
#
loop_
_entity.id
_entity.type
_entity.pdbx_description
1 polymer ?
#
loop_
_entity_poly.entity_id
_entity_poly.type
_entity_poly.pdbx_seq_one_letter_code
_entity_poly.pdbx_strand_id
1 'polypeptide(L)'
;MDNAGPITSLAELEDRVDPATRAVLRLREAPQSQNLALLAVPGFDSLVRLLKSVDRGLGGTLSAFEVMWPEFYELVTAPSGRHAAPLRHGAPLYCLVESLGGHEQRDRSHFDDVLSALLEAGVASDAMIAQSSAQVQSLWALRDDVEQILKIGPVFMFDIGLPITRMPAYLDRLRRQLASRWPDMRCVVWGHVGDSNLHIWITVHDESVQSRRAVEEIVYGGLAQVGTVSAEHGIGLEKLDYLRLCRSAAEIETMRSLKHALDPLGILNPGRVFALR
;
A
#
# COMPACT_ATOMS: atom_id res chain seq x y z
N MET A 1 33.06 5.36 23.23
CA MET A 1 32.34 4.08 23.47
C MET A 1 32.24 3.41 22.12
N ASP A 2 32.81 2.22 22.04
CA ASP A 2 33.19 1.52 20.83
C ASP A 2 32.01 1.23 19.91
N ASN A 3 32.06 1.78 18.69
CA ASN A 3 31.18 1.38 17.60
C ASN A 3 31.74 0.09 17.00
N ALA A 4 31.58 -1.02 17.73
CA ALA A 4 32.14 -2.31 17.38
C ALA A 4 31.30 -3.00 16.29
N GLY A 5 31.84 -3.01 15.06
CA GLY A 5 31.43 -3.91 13.98
C GLY A 5 30.28 -3.43 13.09
N PRO A 6 30.14 -4.01 11.88
CA PRO A 6 29.03 -3.72 10.99
C PRO A 6 27.69 -4.15 11.61
N ILE A 7 26.66 -3.32 11.44
CA ILE A 7 25.28 -3.63 11.85
C ILE A 7 24.78 -4.81 11.00
N THR A 8 24.79 -6.03 11.56
CA THR A 8 24.20 -7.23 10.92
C THR A 8 22.74 -7.37 11.32
N SER A 9 21.88 -6.49 10.83
CA SER A 9 20.42 -6.67 10.93
C SER A 9 19.92 -7.34 9.65
N LEU A 10 19.40 -8.57 9.76
CA LEU A 10 18.85 -9.35 8.64
C LEU A 10 17.31 -9.29 8.61
N ALA A 11 16.72 -8.17 9.05
CA ALA A 11 15.27 -8.05 9.33
C ALA A 11 14.37 -8.35 8.12
N GLU A 12 14.88 -8.25 6.89
CA GLU A 12 14.10 -8.32 5.64
C GLU A 12 14.32 -9.60 4.82
N LEU A 13 15.13 -10.56 5.29
CA LEU A 13 15.29 -11.82 4.56
C LEU A 13 14.12 -12.75 4.83
N GLU A 14 13.18 -12.85 3.89
CA GLU A 14 12.19 -13.93 3.85
C GLU A 14 12.82 -15.32 3.82
N ASP A 15 14.03 -15.40 3.25
CA ASP A 15 14.85 -16.60 3.14
C ASP A 15 15.68 -16.82 4.42
N ARG A 16 15.04 -16.65 5.59
CA ARG A 16 15.69 -16.58 6.90
C ARG A 16 16.69 -17.71 7.09
N VAL A 17 17.93 -17.30 7.29
CA VAL A 17 19.08 -18.17 7.49
C VAL A 17 19.30 -18.54 8.97
N ASP A 18 18.42 -18.05 9.85
CA ASP A 18 18.22 -18.51 11.24
C ASP A 18 16.84 -17.99 11.68
N PRO A 19 15.93 -18.79 12.30
CA PRO A 19 14.71 -18.25 12.88
C PRO A 19 15.02 -17.13 13.89
N ALA A 20 14.46 -15.94 13.70
CA ALA A 20 14.56 -14.90 14.72
C ALA A 20 13.87 -15.38 16.01
N THR A 21 14.66 -15.63 17.05
CA THR A 21 14.16 -16.12 18.35
C THR A 21 13.91 -14.99 19.35
N ARG A 22 14.51 -13.81 19.11
CA ARG A 22 14.39 -12.60 19.93
C ARG A 22 14.44 -11.36 19.05
N ALA A 23 13.73 -10.32 19.45
CA ALA A 23 13.79 -9.00 18.83
C ALA A 23 13.94 -7.94 19.92
N VAL A 24 14.81 -6.95 19.69
CA VAL A 24 14.89 -5.74 20.50
C VAL A 24 14.23 -4.64 19.69
N LEU A 25 13.08 -4.14 20.17
CA LEU A 25 12.29 -3.14 19.48
C LEU A 25 12.49 -1.76 20.13
N ARG A 26 12.65 -0.74 19.29
CA ARG A 26 12.62 0.64 19.76
C ARG A 26 11.17 1.05 20.04
N LEU A 27 10.88 1.41 21.28
CA LEU A 27 9.60 2.01 21.63
C LEU A 27 9.62 3.53 21.38
N ARG A 28 8.44 4.08 21.13
CA ARG A 28 8.18 5.53 21.09
C ARG A 28 7.14 5.83 22.16
N GLU A 29 7.19 7.05 22.69
CA GLU A 29 6.14 7.54 23.58
C GLU A 29 4.78 7.52 22.87
N ALA A 30 3.73 7.20 23.61
CA ALA A 30 2.38 7.23 23.07
C ALA A 30 2.01 8.67 22.67
N PRO A 31 1.42 8.89 21.49
CA PRO A 31 0.96 10.21 21.09
C PRO A 31 -0.14 10.70 22.03
N GLN A 32 -0.15 12.01 22.29
CA GLN A 32 -1.17 12.68 23.12
C GLN A 32 -2.27 13.34 22.28
N SER A 33 -2.12 13.33 20.95
CA SER A 33 -3.10 13.85 20.00
C SER A 33 -3.15 12.98 18.75
N GLN A 34 -4.34 12.86 18.16
CA GLN A 34 -4.59 12.16 16.92
C GLN A 34 -5.64 12.93 16.14
N ASN A 35 -5.29 13.38 14.94
CA ASN A 35 -6.21 14.03 14.02
C ASN A 35 -6.32 13.20 12.75
N LEU A 36 -7.53 13.04 12.24
CA LEU A 36 -7.82 12.24 11.06
C LEU A 36 -8.83 12.94 10.18
N ALA A 37 -8.59 12.96 8.88
CA ALA A 37 -9.57 13.39 7.90
C ALA A 37 -9.61 12.45 6.70
N LEU A 38 -10.80 12.29 6.15
CA LEU A 38 -11.01 11.73 4.82
C LEU A 38 -11.25 12.88 3.86
N LEU A 39 -10.53 12.93 2.74
CA LEU A 39 -10.64 13.96 1.72
C LEU A 39 -11.08 13.37 0.38
N ALA A 40 -11.97 14.06 -0.33
CA ALA A 40 -12.24 13.81 -1.74
C ALA A 40 -11.22 14.56 -2.60
N VAL A 41 -10.51 13.85 -3.46
CA VAL A 41 -9.40 14.40 -4.26
C VAL A 41 -9.76 14.33 -5.76
N PRO A 42 -9.73 15.47 -6.48
CA PRO A 42 -10.26 15.56 -7.84
C PRO A 42 -9.37 14.91 -8.92
N GLY A 43 -8.20 14.38 -8.56
CA GLY A 43 -7.32 13.69 -9.48
C GLY A 43 -5.90 13.51 -8.95
N PHE A 44 -5.06 12.82 -9.71
CA PHE A 44 -3.71 12.47 -9.28
C PHE A 44 -2.76 13.66 -9.13
N ASP A 45 -2.86 14.70 -9.97
CA ASP A 45 -2.05 15.91 -9.79
C ASP A 45 -2.37 16.58 -8.45
N SER A 46 -3.65 16.60 -8.07
CA SER A 46 -4.08 17.07 -6.76
C SER A 46 -3.62 16.15 -5.64
N LEU A 47 -3.61 14.82 -5.84
CA LEU A 47 -3.09 13.87 -4.86
C LEU A 47 -1.59 14.11 -4.55
N VAL A 48 -0.77 14.32 -5.59
CA VAL A 48 0.66 14.61 -5.43
C VAL A 48 0.88 15.94 -4.71
N ARG A 49 0.06 16.95 -5.01
CA ARG A 49 0.08 18.25 -4.30
C ARG A 49 -0.39 18.10 -2.86
N LEU A 50 -1.41 17.29 -2.62
CA LEU A 50 -1.94 16.98 -1.30
C LEU A 50 -0.84 16.40 -0.42
N LEU A 51 -0.20 15.31 -0.85
CA LEU A 51 0.89 14.66 -0.10
C LEU A 51 1.99 15.65 0.27
N LYS A 52 2.49 16.42 -0.70
CA LYS A 52 3.54 17.43 -0.47
C LYS A 52 3.12 18.53 0.50
N SER A 53 1.85 18.92 0.47
CA SER A 53 1.33 20.03 1.26
C SER A 53 1.01 19.59 2.69
N VAL A 54 0.47 18.37 2.89
CA VAL A 54 0.25 17.81 4.23
C VAL A 54 1.57 17.45 4.91
N ASP A 55 2.53 16.87 4.18
CA ASP A 55 3.86 16.54 4.74
C ASP A 55 4.59 17.80 5.21
N ARG A 56 4.65 18.83 4.35
CA ARG A 56 5.21 20.14 4.71
C ARG A 56 4.43 20.81 5.82
N GLY A 57 3.10 20.85 5.70
CA GLY A 57 2.20 21.54 6.61
C GLY A 57 2.31 20.97 8.00
N LEU A 58 2.17 19.65 8.14
CA LEU A 58 2.18 18.94 9.43
C LEU A 58 3.58 18.78 10.04
N GLY A 59 4.64 19.21 9.36
CA GLY A 59 5.97 19.38 9.94
C GLY A 59 6.56 18.10 10.55
N GLY A 60 6.32 16.95 9.93
CA GLY A 60 6.80 15.64 10.40
C GLY A 60 5.88 14.91 11.39
N THR A 61 4.66 15.40 11.63
CA THR A 61 3.65 14.70 12.44
C THR A 61 2.68 13.85 11.62
N LEU A 62 2.80 13.86 10.29
CA LEU A 62 2.04 12.99 9.39
C LEU A 62 2.33 11.52 9.73
N SER A 63 1.31 10.78 10.13
CA SER A 63 1.42 9.36 10.54
C SER A 63 0.86 8.39 9.51
N ALA A 64 -0.15 8.82 8.74
CA ALA A 64 -0.73 7.99 7.67
C ALA A 64 -1.17 8.83 6.47
N PHE A 65 -1.00 8.26 5.28
CA PHE A 65 -1.46 8.79 4.01
C PHE A 65 -1.98 7.65 3.13
N GLU A 66 -3.25 7.32 3.31
CA GLU A 66 -3.91 6.22 2.63
C GLU A 66 -4.77 6.72 1.48
N VAL A 67 -4.79 5.98 0.38
CA VAL A 67 -5.59 6.37 -0.79
C VAL A 67 -6.46 5.21 -1.22
N MET A 68 -7.73 5.52 -1.48
CA MET A 68 -8.74 4.60 -1.96
C MET A 68 -9.26 5.10 -3.31
N TRP A 69 -9.33 4.19 -4.28
CA TRP A 69 -9.95 4.48 -5.58
C TRP A 69 -11.47 4.34 -5.47
N PRO A 70 -12.24 4.88 -6.44
CA PRO A 70 -13.69 4.89 -6.39
C PRO A 70 -14.27 3.49 -6.21
N GLU A 71 -13.70 2.49 -6.89
CA GLU A 71 -14.17 1.10 -6.82
C GLU A 71 -14.03 0.51 -5.41
N PHE A 72 -12.99 0.88 -4.66
CA PHE A 72 -12.84 0.46 -3.26
C PHE A 72 -13.81 1.20 -2.35
N TYR A 73 -13.82 2.53 -2.44
CA TYR A 73 -14.63 3.37 -1.57
C TYR A 73 -16.13 3.08 -1.73
N GLU A 74 -16.61 2.95 -2.97
CA GLU A 74 -18.00 2.58 -3.27
C GLU A 74 -18.34 1.19 -2.72
N LEU A 75 -17.43 0.22 -2.85
CA LEU A 75 -17.67 -1.14 -2.36
C LEU A 75 -17.87 -1.18 -0.83
N VAL A 76 -17.03 -0.47 -0.08
CA VAL A 76 -17.09 -0.50 1.40
C VAL A 76 -18.20 0.40 1.97
N THR A 77 -18.73 1.34 1.17
CA THR A 77 -19.75 2.32 1.60
C THR A 77 -21.11 2.22 0.88
N ALA A 78 -21.28 1.27 -0.04
CA ALA A 78 -22.56 1.06 -0.72
C ALA A 78 -23.71 0.82 0.28
N PRO A 79 -24.99 0.99 -0.10
CA PRO A 79 -26.13 0.72 0.80
C PRO A 79 -26.20 -0.71 1.35
N SER A 80 -25.60 -1.69 0.65
CA SER A 80 -25.40 -3.07 1.12
C SER A 80 -24.10 -3.27 1.90
N GLY A 81 -23.25 -2.25 1.95
CA GLY A 81 -21.98 -2.18 2.64
C GLY A 81 -22.15 -1.92 4.13
N ARG A 82 -21.05 -2.10 4.87
CA ARG A 82 -21.02 -2.05 6.34
C ARG A 82 -20.91 -0.62 6.88
N HIS A 83 -20.37 0.30 6.09
CA HIS A 83 -20.04 1.66 6.51
C HIS A 83 -20.97 2.68 5.83
N ALA A 84 -21.42 3.68 6.58
CA ALA A 84 -22.04 4.85 5.96
C ALA A 84 -20.98 5.64 5.18
N ALA A 85 -21.30 6.12 3.98
CA ALA A 85 -20.41 6.94 3.18
C ALA A 85 -20.14 8.30 3.88
N PRO A 86 -18.92 8.58 4.37
CA PRO A 86 -18.64 9.86 5.05
C PRO A 86 -18.62 11.05 4.08
N LEU A 87 -18.22 10.80 2.83
CA LEU A 87 -18.25 11.73 1.70
C LEU A 87 -19.11 11.17 0.57
N ARG A 88 -19.62 12.05 -0.30
CA ARG A 88 -20.40 11.64 -1.48
C ARG A 88 -19.54 10.81 -2.43
N HIS A 89 -20.16 9.84 -3.10
CA HIS A 89 -19.55 9.14 -4.23
C HIS A 89 -19.29 10.08 -5.42
N GLY A 90 -18.39 9.68 -6.31
CA GLY A 90 -18.06 10.41 -7.54
C GLY A 90 -16.74 11.17 -7.55
N ALA A 91 -16.03 11.28 -6.42
CA ALA A 91 -14.66 11.78 -6.44
C ALA A 91 -13.72 10.75 -7.10
N PRO A 92 -12.73 11.17 -7.91
CA PRO A 92 -11.76 10.26 -8.53
C PRO A 92 -10.88 9.50 -7.54
N LEU A 93 -10.65 10.05 -6.35
CA LEU A 93 -9.83 9.46 -5.29
C LEU A 93 -10.35 9.92 -3.93
N TYR A 94 -10.17 9.08 -2.91
CA TYR A 94 -10.43 9.41 -1.51
C TYR A 94 -9.15 9.18 -0.72
N CYS A 95 -8.73 10.18 0.07
CA CYS A 95 -7.46 10.13 0.80
C CYS A 95 -7.70 10.27 2.31
N LEU A 96 -7.23 9.29 3.09
CA LEU A 96 -7.20 9.36 4.54
C LEU A 96 -5.85 9.96 4.96
N VAL A 97 -5.90 11.05 5.73
CA VAL A 97 -4.71 11.73 6.25
C VAL A 97 -4.78 11.74 7.77
N GLU A 98 -3.73 11.23 8.40
CA GLU A 98 -3.61 11.21 9.87
C GLU A 98 -2.38 11.98 10.34
N SER A 99 -2.52 12.71 11.44
CA SER A 99 -1.39 13.24 12.20
C SER A 99 -1.41 12.75 13.64
N LEU A 100 -0.24 12.37 14.16
CA LEU A 100 -0.02 12.03 15.57
C LEU A 100 0.93 13.04 16.21
N GLY A 101 0.57 13.54 17.39
CA GLY A 101 1.33 14.60 18.05
C GLY A 101 1.31 14.51 19.57
N GLY A 102 1.73 15.61 20.19
CA GLY A 102 1.96 15.70 21.64
C GLY A 102 1.15 16.78 22.34
N HIS A 103 0.30 17.53 21.63
CA HIS A 103 -0.45 18.63 22.21
C HIS A 103 -1.81 18.84 21.49
N GLU A 104 -2.84 18.15 21.98
CA GLU A 104 -4.18 18.07 21.37
C GLU A 104 -4.70 19.38 20.74
N GLN A 105 -4.82 20.45 21.51
CA GLN A 105 -5.39 21.71 21.00
C GLN A 105 -4.55 22.37 19.89
N ARG A 106 -3.22 22.31 20.00
CA ARG A 106 -2.32 22.93 19.02
C ARG A 106 -2.32 22.12 17.74
N ASP A 107 -2.14 20.81 17.88
CA ASP A 107 -2.06 19.89 16.74
C ASP A 107 -3.38 19.90 15.98
N ARG A 108 -4.51 19.98 16.70
CA ARG A 108 -5.83 20.09 16.10
C ARG A 108 -6.01 21.38 15.30
N SER A 109 -5.70 22.53 15.90
CA SER A 109 -5.79 23.84 15.21
C SER A 109 -4.93 23.84 13.95
N HIS A 110 -3.71 23.33 14.07
CA HIS A 110 -2.76 23.28 12.96
C HIS A 110 -3.22 22.33 11.84
N PHE A 111 -3.77 21.18 12.20
CA PHE A 111 -4.37 20.24 11.24
C PHE A 111 -5.54 20.88 10.50
N ASP A 112 -6.45 21.53 11.21
CA ASP A 112 -7.61 22.23 10.63
C ASP A 112 -7.17 23.38 9.69
N ASP A 113 -6.12 24.13 10.03
CA ASP A 113 -5.55 25.19 9.17
C ASP A 113 -4.96 24.62 7.87
N VAL A 114 -4.21 23.52 7.95
CA VAL A 114 -3.63 22.83 6.78
C VAL A 114 -4.73 22.33 5.85
N LEU A 115 -5.77 21.68 6.40
CA LEU A 115 -6.89 21.18 5.61
C LEU A 115 -7.72 22.30 4.98
N SER A 116 -7.94 23.40 5.70
CA SER A 116 -8.67 24.57 5.18
C SER A 116 -7.95 25.14 3.96
N ALA A 117 -6.63 25.33 4.03
CA ALA A 117 -5.83 25.81 2.91
C ALA A 117 -5.88 24.87 1.68
N LEU A 118 -5.96 23.55 1.91
CA LEU A 118 -6.06 22.55 0.84
C LEU A 118 -7.41 22.61 0.12
N LEU A 119 -8.50 22.83 0.87
CA LEU A 119 -9.84 23.01 0.31
C LEU A 119 -9.93 24.33 -0.47
N GLU A 120 -9.43 25.43 0.09
CA GLU A 120 -9.41 26.75 -0.57
C GLU A 120 -8.60 26.73 -1.88
N ALA A 121 -7.49 26.00 -1.91
CA ALA A 121 -6.66 25.83 -3.11
C ALA A 121 -7.24 24.84 -4.14
N GLY A 122 -8.37 24.19 -3.84
CA GLY A 122 -8.99 23.17 -4.70
C GLY A 122 -8.15 21.89 -4.84
N VAL A 123 -7.23 21.65 -3.90
CA VAL A 123 -6.44 20.41 -3.84
C VAL A 123 -7.30 19.25 -3.37
N ALA A 124 -8.22 19.50 -2.45
CA ALA A 124 -9.34 18.61 -2.13
C ALA A 124 -10.66 19.31 -2.46
N SER A 125 -11.67 18.55 -2.87
CA SER A 125 -12.99 19.08 -3.21
C SER A 125 -13.99 19.01 -2.06
N ASP A 126 -13.75 18.12 -1.10
CA ASP A 126 -14.58 17.94 0.10
C ASP A 126 -13.74 17.23 1.18
N ALA A 127 -14.13 17.36 2.45
CA ALA A 127 -13.44 16.71 3.56
C ALA A 127 -14.39 16.38 4.72
N MET A 128 -14.16 15.21 5.33
CA MET A 128 -14.76 14.80 6.60
C MET A 128 -13.65 14.74 7.66
N ILE A 129 -13.65 15.69 8.58
CA ILE A 129 -12.69 15.76 9.68
C ILE A 129 -13.29 15.08 10.91
N ALA A 130 -12.58 14.11 11.49
CA ALA A 130 -13.02 13.44 12.70
C ALA A 130 -13.03 14.40 13.90
N GLN A 131 -14.16 14.44 14.61
CA GLN A 131 -14.40 15.26 15.80
C GLN A 131 -14.33 14.44 17.10
N SER A 132 -14.13 13.13 17.00
CA SER A 132 -14.04 12.22 18.15
C SER A 132 -13.24 10.96 17.82
N SER A 133 -12.75 10.28 18.84
CA SER A 133 -12.08 8.98 18.70
C SER A 133 -12.96 7.91 18.05
N ALA A 134 -14.28 7.96 18.26
CA ALA A 134 -15.23 7.08 17.60
C ALA A 134 -15.27 7.31 16.08
N GLN A 135 -15.21 8.57 15.64
CA GLN A 135 -15.13 8.89 14.20
C GLN A 135 -13.76 8.50 13.60
N VAL A 136 -12.67 8.69 14.35
CA VAL A 136 -11.34 8.20 13.96
C VAL A 136 -11.38 6.68 13.70
N GLN A 137 -11.88 5.91 14.66
CA GLN A 137 -12.03 4.45 14.53
C GLN A 137 -12.95 4.07 13.37
N SER A 138 -14.04 4.81 13.17
CA SER A 138 -14.98 4.51 12.08
C SER A 138 -14.38 4.74 10.70
N LEU A 139 -13.53 5.77 10.52
CA LEU A 139 -12.84 6.02 9.26
C LEU A 139 -11.73 5.01 9.00
N TRP A 140 -10.96 4.62 10.03
CA TRP A 140 -9.98 3.53 9.92
C TRP A 140 -10.65 2.20 9.59
N ALA A 141 -11.74 1.86 10.28
CA ALA A 141 -12.50 0.64 10.00
C ALA A 141 -13.02 0.59 8.56
N LEU A 142 -13.43 1.73 7.99
CA LEU A 142 -13.81 1.83 6.58
C LEU A 142 -12.63 1.54 5.65
N ARG A 143 -11.46 2.12 5.92
CA ARG A 143 -10.23 1.87 5.15
C ARG A 143 -9.75 0.42 5.27
N ASP A 144 -9.99 -0.22 6.40
CA ASP A 144 -9.50 -1.58 6.70
C ASP A 144 -10.47 -2.69 6.29
N ASP A 145 -11.72 -2.40 5.93
CA ASP A 145 -12.74 -3.39 5.51
C ASP A 145 -12.50 -3.91 4.08
N VAL A 146 -11.29 -4.40 3.80
CA VAL A 146 -10.86 -4.96 2.51
C VAL A 146 -11.60 -6.26 2.17
N GLU A 147 -12.11 -6.97 3.17
CA GLU A 147 -12.82 -8.24 3.02
C GLU A 147 -14.13 -8.11 2.23
N GLN A 148 -14.68 -6.89 2.09
CA GLN A 148 -15.87 -6.65 1.25
C GLN A 148 -15.64 -7.11 -0.20
N ILE A 149 -14.39 -7.13 -0.67
CA ILE A 149 -14.03 -7.58 -2.01
C ILE A 149 -14.26 -9.10 -2.16
N LEU A 150 -14.21 -9.88 -1.09
CA LEU A 150 -14.50 -11.32 -1.18
C LEU A 150 -15.97 -11.60 -1.53
N LYS A 151 -16.86 -10.63 -1.31
CA LYS A 151 -18.28 -10.73 -1.70
C LYS A 151 -18.49 -10.60 -3.22
N ILE A 152 -17.49 -10.11 -3.94
CA ILE A 152 -17.57 -9.89 -5.39
C ILE A 152 -17.12 -11.09 -6.23
N GLY A 153 -16.65 -12.16 -5.59
CA GLY A 153 -16.19 -13.39 -6.21
C GLY A 153 -14.75 -13.73 -5.82
N PRO A 154 -14.15 -14.75 -6.45
CA PRO A 154 -12.76 -15.10 -6.21
C PRO A 154 -11.82 -14.00 -6.71
N VAL A 155 -10.80 -13.71 -5.91
CA VAL A 155 -9.90 -12.58 -6.11
C VAL A 155 -8.46 -13.03 -6.20
N PHE A 156 -7.75 -12.46 -7.15
CA PHE A 156 -6.29 -12.47 -7.21
C PHE A 156 -5.78 -11.22 -6.49
N MET A 157 -4.94 -11.42 -5.49
CA MET A 157 -4.48 -10.39 -4.57
C MET A 157 -3.05 -9.99 -4.92
N PHE A 158 -2.82 -8.70 -5.15
CA PHE A 158 -1.51 -8.17 -5.47
C PHE A 158 -1.13 -7.06 -4.49
N ASP A 159 0.14 -7.08 -4.10
CA ASP A 159 0.83 -6.09 -3.27
C ASP A 159 2.06 -5.65 -4.06
N ILE A 160 2.07 -4.42 -4.56
CA ILE A 160 3.07 -3.93 -5.52
C ILE A 160 3.55 -2.55 -5.13
N GLY A 161 4.79 -2.22 -5.48
CA GLY A 161 5.35 -0.89 -5.24
C GLY A 161 5.74 -0.19 -6.53
N LEU A 162 5.41 1.08 -6.69
CA LEU A 162 5.86 1.93 -7.80
C LEU A 162 5.70 3.41 -7.48
N PRO A 163 6.52 4.31 -8.05
CA PRO A 163 6.42 5.73 -7.75
C PRO A 163 5.02 6.29 -8.00
N ILE A 164 4.54 7.16 -7.10
CA ILE A 164 3.21 7.79 -7.18
C ILE A 164 2.91 8.41 -8.56
N THR A 165 3.93 8.98 -9.21
CA THR A 165 3.81 9.62 -10.54
C THR A 165 3.60 8.63 -11.67
N ARG A 166 3.87 7.33 -11.46
CA ARG A 166 3.70 6.25 -12.44
C ARG A 166 2.37 5.49 -12.24
N MET A 167 1.77 5.57 -11.07
CA MET A 167 0.53 4.87 -10.72
C MET A 167 -0.64 5.11 -11.70
N PRO A 168 -0.95 6.35 -12.16
CA PRO A 168 -2.10 6.57 -13.05
C PRO A 168 -1.94 5.80 -14.37
N ALA A 169 -0.80 6.00 -15.05
CA ALA A 169 -0.52 5.36 -16.33
C ALA A 169 -0.44 3.83 -16.21
N TYR A 170 0.08 3.33 -15.09
CA TYR A 170 0.13 1.90 -14.80
C TYR A 170 -1.29 1.32 -14.65
N LEU A 171 -2.13 1.92 -13.80
CA LEU A 171 -3.50 1.44 -13.56
C LEU A 171 -4.37 1.53 -14.81
N ASP A 172 -4.23 2.57 -15.63
CA ASP A 172 -4.97 2.71 -16.89
C ASP A 172 -4.58 1.63 -17.91
N ARG A 173 -3.30 1.28 -17.99
CA ARG A 173 -2.82 0.19 -18.85
C ARG A 173 -3.30 -1.16 -18.31
N LEU A 174 -3.16 -1.39 -17.01
CA LEU A 174 -3.61 -2.60 -16.33
C LEU A 174 -5.09 -2.87 -16.58
N ARG A 175 -5.96 -1.90 -16.29
CA ARG A 175 -7.42 -2.00 -16.49
C ARG A 175 -7.76 -2.31 -17.95
N ARG A 176 -7.12 -1.64 -18.91
CA ARG A 176 -7.35 -1.90 -20.36
C ARG A 176 -6.94 -3.32 -20.77
N GLN A 177 -5.79 -3.80 -20.30
CA GLN A 177 -5.32 -5.15 -20.63
C GLN A 177 -6.24 -6.22 -20.02
N LEU A 178 -6.64 -6.05 -18.76
CA LEU A 178 -7.58 -6.97 -18.11
C LEU A 178 -8.94 -6.97 -18.82
N ALA A 179 -9.52 -5.79 -19.08
CA ALA A 179 -10.82 -5.68 -19.76
C ALA A 179 -10.82 -6.25 -21.19
N SER A 180 -9.68 -6.21 -21.89
CA SER A 180 -9.56 -6.81 -23.24
C SER A 180 -9.69 -8.34 -23.24
N ARG A 181 -9.42 -8.99 -22.11
CA ARG A 181 -9.45 -10.44 -21.96
C ARG A 181 -10.64 -10.92 -21.12
N TRP A 182 -11.03 -10.14 -20.11
CA TRP A 182 -12.17 -10.38 -19.24
C TRP A 182 -13.02 -9.11 -19.14
N PRO A 183 -14.04 -8.96 -20.00
CA PRO A 183 -14.89 -7.77 -20.01
C PRO A 183 -15.62 -7.50 -18.68
N ASP A 184 -15.99 -8.57 -17.95
CA ASP A 184 -16.73 -8.49 -16.68
C ASP A 184 -15.80 -8.43 -15.44
N MET A 185 -14.50 -8.18 -15.65
CA MET A 185 -13.55 -8.13 -14.55
C MET A 185 -13.81 -6.94 -13.62
N ARG A 186 -13.46 -7.10 -12.34
CA ARG A 186 -13.40 -5.97 -11.40
C ARG A 186 -12.00 -5.83 -10.82
N CYS A 187 -11.52 -4.59 -10.79
CA CYS A 187 -10.23 -4.20 -10.26
C CYS A 187 -10.45 -3.23 -9.10
N VAL A 188 -10.14 -3.65 -7.88
CA VAL A 188 -10.28 -2.83 -6.68
C VAL A 188 -8.89 -2.41 -6.23
N VAL A 189 -8.68 -1.11 -5.99
CA VAL A 189 -7.36 -0.52 -5.73
C VAL A 189 -7.41 0.39 -4.51
N TRP A 190 -6.42 0.24 -3.64
CA TRP A 190 -6.15 1.13 -2.51
C TRP A 190 -4.68 0.99 -2.10
N GLY A 191 -4.17 1.83 -1.20
CA GLY A 191 -2.88 1.56 -0.60
C GLY A 191 -2.25 2.72 0.16
N HIS A 192 -1.09 2.40 0.73
CA HIS A 192 -0.16 3.28 1.41
C HIS A 192 0.61 4.10 0.37
N VAL A 193 -0.08 5.03 -0.30
CA VAL A 193 0.51 5.78 -1.43
C VAL A 193 1.64 6.70 -0.98
N GLY A 194 1.65 7.13 0.28
CA GLY A 194 2.80 7.83 0.89
C GLY A 194 4.10 7.03 0.76
N ASP A 195 4.02 5.70 0.84
CA ASP A 195 5.14 4.76 0.76
C ASP A 195 5.31 4.13 -0.64
N SER A 196 4.57 4.65 -1.63
CA SER A 196 4.55 4.11 -3.00
C SER A 196 4.05 2.66 -3.09
N ASN A 197 3.20 2.22 -2.16
CA ASN A 197 2.57 0.89 -2.15
C ASN A 197 1.12 0.93 -2.70
N LEU A 198 0.77 -0.02 -3.56
CA LEU A 198 -0.59 -0.32 -4.00
C LEU A 198 -0.97 -1.77 -3.71
N HIS A 199 -2.15 -1.93 -3.13
CA HIS A 199 -2.89 -3.17 -3.14
C HIS A 199 -3.87 -3.17 -4.31
N ILE A 200 -3.84 -4.24 -5.10
CA ILE A 200 -4.69 -4.41 -6.27
C ILE A 200 -5.33 -5.77 -6.18
N TRP A 201 -6.65 -5.81 -6.04
CA TRP A 201 -7.40 -7.07 -6.00
C TRP A 201 -8.28 -7.17 -7.24
N ILE A 202 -8.16 -8.29 -7.94
CA ILE A 202 -8.76 -8.50 -9.25
C ILE A 202 -9.63 -9.74 -9.20
N THR A 203 -10.91 -9.61 -9.56
CA THR A 203 -11.75 -10.76 -9.91
C THR A 203 -11.98 -10.80 -11.42
N VAL A 204 -11.81 -11.97 -12.00
CA VAL A 204 -12.14 -12.28 -13.40
C VAL A 204 -13.20 -13.38 -13.51
N HIS A 205 -13.79 -13.78 -12.37
CA HIS A 205 -14.77 -14.86 -12.28
C HIS A 205 -14.29 -16.22 -12.82
N ASP A 206 -12.98 -16.44 -12.88
CA ASP A 206 -12.33 -17.71 -13.23
C ASP A 206 -11.08 -17.92 -12.38
N GLU A 207 -11.06 -19.02 -11.61
CA GLU A 207 -9.98 -19.43 -10.71
C GLU A 207 -8.99 -20.40 -11.35
N SER A 208 -9.12 -20.67 -12.66
CA SER A 208 -8.21 -21.57 -13.36
C SER A 208 -6.76 -21.10 -13.24
N VAL A 209 -5.83 -22.07 -13.21
CA VAL A 209 -4.38 -21.79 -13.19
C VAL A 209 -3.97 -20.93 -14.40
N GLN A 210 -4.64 -21.11 -15.54
CA GLN A 210 -4.43 -20.32 -16.75
C GLN A 210 -4.84 -18.86 -16.55
N SER A 211 -5.99 -18.60 -15.93
CA SER A 211 -6.43 -17.24 -15.63
C SER A 211 -5.56 -16.59 -14.57
N ARG A 212 -5.20 -17.31 -13.50
CA ARG A 212 -4.23 -16.81 -12.51
C ARG A 212 -2.93 -16.35 -13.15
N ARG A 213 -2.28 -17.22 -13.94
CA ARG A 213 -1.02 -16.88 -14.64
C ARG A 213 -1.17 -15.67 -15.54
N ALA A 214 -2.26 -15.60 -16.31
CA ALA A 214 -2.48 -14.49 -17.22
C ALA A 214 -2.73 -13.16 -16.48
N VAL A 215 -3.42 -13.17 -15.33
CA VAL A 215 -3.58 -11.97 -14.50
C VAL A 215 -2.24 -11.56 -13.89
N GLU A 216 -1.47 -12.51 -13.34
CA GLU A 216 -0.13 -12.25 -12.80
C GLU A 216 0.81 -11.66 -13.85
N GLU A 217 0.84 -12.20 -15.07
CA GLU A 217 1.65 -11.68 -16.19
C GLU A 217 1.28 -10.24 -16.55
N ILE A 218 -0.01 -9.91 -16.56
CA ILE A 218 -0.49 -8.55 -16.86
C ILE A 218 -0.09 -7.58 -15.74
N VAL A 219 -0.30 -7.96 -14.48
CA VAL A 219 0.02 -7.13 -13.32
C VAL A 219 1.54 -6.94 -13.21
N TYR A 220 2.28 -8.04 -13.03
CA TYR A 220 3.71 -7.97 -12.78
C TYR A 220 4.51 -7.54 -14.01
N GLY A 221 4.12 -7.97 -15.22
CA GLY A 221 4.79 -7.55 -16.46
C GLY A 221 4.74 -6.02 -16.65
N GLY A 222 3.69 -5.36 -16.16
CA GLY A 222 3.58 -3.91 -16.17
C GLY A 222 4.57 -3.17 -15.26
N LEU A 223 5.23 -3.87 -14.33
CA LEU A 223 6.14 -3.29 -13.33
C LEU A 223 7.61 -3.33 -13.75
N ALA A 224 7.93 -4.02 -14.85
CA ALA A 224 9.29 -4.07 -15.37
C ALA A 224 9.89 -2.65 -15.47
N GLN A 225 11.00 -2.43 -14.77
CA GLN A 225 11.76 -1.16 -14.73
C GLN A 225 11.08 0.03 -14.04
N VAL A 226 9.86 -0.11 -13.52
CA VAL A 226 9.11 1.01 -12.91
C VAL A 226 8.68 0.74 -11.47
N GLY A 227 8.84 -0.49 -10.96
CA GLY A 227 8.38 -0.86 -9.63
C GLY A 227 8.87 -2.22 -9.15
N THR A 228 8.24 -2.70 -8.09
CA THR A 228 8.49 -3.99 -7.43
C THR A 228 7.21 -4.83 -7.39
N VAL A 229 7.36 -6.13 -7.58
CA VAL A 229 6.27 -7.12 -7.52
C VAL A 229 5.84 -7.44 -6.08
N SER A 230 6.59 -6.94 -5.09
CA SER A 230 6.18 -6.92 -3.69
C SER A 230 6.66 -5.67 -2.99
N ALA A 231 5.75 -4.97 -2.32
CA ALA A 231 6.08 -3.85 -1.46
C ALA A 231 6.30 -4.32 0.00
N GLU A 232 5.41 -5.19 0.51
CA GLU A 232 5.38 -5.60 1.92
C GLU A 232 5.34 -7.12 2.11
N HIS A 233 4.66 -7.86 1.23
CA HIS A 233 4.34 -9.28 1.47
C HIS A 233 5.47 -10.26 1.14
N GLY A 234 6.52 -9.75 0.51
CA GLY A 234 7.63 -10.54 0.04
C GLY A 234 7.43 -11.32 -1.26
N ILE A 235 8.47 -12.05 -1.65
CA ILE A 235 8.57 -12.85 -2.88
C ILE A 235 8.00 -14.26 -2.70
N GLY A 236 8.39 -14.96 -1.62
CA GLY A 236 7.99 -16.34 -1.35
C GLY A 236 8.23 -17.30 -2.52
N LEU A 237 7.28 -18.22 -2.73
CA LEU A 237 7.23 -19.12 -3.90
C LEU A 237 6.40 -18.53 -5.04
N GLU A 238 5.39 -17.72 -4.70
CA GLU A 238 4.40 -17.22 -5.64
C GLU A 238 5.00 -16.24 -6.64
N LYS A 239 5.91 -15.36 -6.20
CA LYS A 239 6.45 -14.29 -7.04
C LYS A 239 7.83 -14.61 -7.60
N LEU A 240 8.30 -15.85 -7.42
CA LEU A 240 9.66 -16.28 -7.77
C LEU A 240 9.99 -16.02 -9.24
N ASP A 241 9.07 -16.37 -10.13
CA ASP A 241 9.24 -16.21 -11.57
C ASP A 241 9.32 -14.73 -12.00
N TYR A 242 8.80 -13.83 -11.17
CA TYR A 242 8.73 -12.40 -11.43
C TYR A 242 9.85 -11.59 -10.74
N LEU A 243 10.68 -12.21 -9.89
CA LEU A 243 11.76 -11.52 -9.17
C LEU A 243 12.70 -10.74 -10.12
N ARG A 244 12.96 -11.31 -11.31
CA ARG A 244 13.82 -10.69 -12.32
C ARG A 244 13.26 -9.40 -12.93
N LEU A 245 11.98 -9.10 -12.71
CA LEU A 245 11.37 -7.86 -13.17
C LEU A 245 11.77 -6.66 -12.33
N CYS A 246 12.10 -6.89 -11.05
CA CYS A 246 12.47 -5.84 -10.10
C CYS A 246 13.90 -5.97 -9.53
N ARG A 247 14.60 -7.08 -9.79
CA ARG A 247 15.99 -7.29 -9.38
C ARG A 247 16.87 -7.67 -10.56
N SER A 248 18.02 -7.00 -10.65
CA SER A 248 19.07 -7.29 -11.62
C SER A 248 19.70 -8.67 -11.35
N ALA A 249 20.35 -9.22 -12.37
CA ALA A 249 21.11 -10.47 -12.24
C ALA A 249 22.20 -10.38 -11.16
N ALA A 250 22.85 -9.21 -11.02
CA ALA A 250 23.89 -8.98 -10.02
C ALA A 250 23.34 -8.94 -8.59
N GLU A 251 22.19 -8.29 -8.36
CA GLU A 251 21.50 -8.32 -7.06
C GLU A 251 21.11 -9.76 -6.69
N ILE A 252 20.49 -10.49 -7.62
CA ILE A 252 20.08 -11.88 -7.40
C ILE A 252 21.29 -12.76 -7.07
N GLU A 253 22.42 -12.60 -7.76
CA GLU A 253 23.62 -13.39 -7.48
C GLU A 253 24.26 -13.03 -6.12
N THR A 254 24.18 -11.76 -5.74
CA THR A 254 24.60 -11.31 -4.40
C THR A 254 23.74 -11.97 -3.32
N MET A 255 22.41 -11.99 -3.50
CA MET A 255 21.49 -12.64 -2.56
C MET A 255 21.77 -14.15 -2.44
N ARG A 256 22.03 -14.84 -3.56
CA ARG A 256 22.44 -16.25 -3.56
C ARG A 256 23.76 -16.47 -2.83
N SER A 257 24.74 -15.60 -3.04
CA SER A 257 26.05 -15.68 -2.38
C SER A 257 25.90 -15.57 -0.85
N LEU A 258 25.06 -14.65 -0.39
CA LEU A 258 24.72 -14.52 1.03
C LEU A 258 23.98 -15.76 1.56
N LYS A 259 22.99 -16.27 0.82
CA LYS A 259 22.25 -17.49 1.20
C LYS A 259 23.19 -18.69 1.35
N HIS A 260 24.09 -18.92 0.39
CA HIS A 260 25.04 -20.02 0.45
C HIS A 260 26.07 -19.86 1.58
N ALA A 261 26.54 -18.63 1.82
CA ALA A 261 27.49 -18.36 2.91
C ALA A 261 26.90 -18.64 4.30
N LEU A 262 25.60 -18.40 4.46
CA LEU A 262 24.90 -18.50 5.74
C LEU A 262 24.17 -19.87 5.92
N ASP A 263 23.66 -20.48 4.84
CA ASP A 263 22.96 -21.77 4.79
C ASP A 263 23.59 -22.69 3.74
N PRO A 264 24.83 -23.17 3.95
CA PRO A 264 25.54 -23.98 2.96
C PRO A 264 24.88 -25.34 2.67
N LEU A 265 24.01 -25.82 3.57
CA LEU A 265 23.26 -27.07 3.40
C LEU A 265 21.89 -26.84 2.72
N GLY A 266 21.47 -25.59 2.55
CA GLY A 266 20.19 -25.23 1.92
C GLY A 266 18.97 -25.76 2.68
N ILE A 267 19.06 -25.92 3.99
CA ILE A 267 17.99 -26.55 4.80
C ILE A 267 16.96 -25.54 5.30
N LEU A 268 17.24 -24.25 5.21
CA LEU A 268 16.38 -23.21 5.76
C LEU A 268 15.50 -22.64 4.66
N ASN A 269 14.18 -22.89 4.75
CA ASN A 269 13.19 -22.44 3.76
C ASN A 269 13.57 -22.72 2.29
N PRO A 270 13.92 -23.98 1.94
CA PRO A 270 14.42 -24.33 0.62
C PRO A 270 13.44 -23.91 -0.49
N GLY A 271 13.97 -23.26 -1.53
CA GLY A 271 13.23 -22.86 -2.72
C GLY A 271 12.45 -21.54 -2.60
N ARG A 272 12.44 -20.87 -1.44
CA ARG A 272 11.86 -19.54 -1.30
C ARG A 272 12.83 -18.48 -1.83
N VAL A 273 12.31 -17.45 -2.50
CA VAL A 273 13.06 -16.32 -3.11
C VAL A 273 13.96 -16.73 -4.30
N PHE A 274 14.62 -17.90 -4.26
CA PHE A 274 15.37 -18.48 -5.38
C PHE A 274 15.04 -19.95 -5.60
N ALA A 275 14.97 -20.37 -6.87
CA ALA A 275 14.89 -21.78 -7.20
C ALA A 275 16.12 -22.54 -6.67
N LEU A 276 15.90 -23.74 -6.13
CA LEU A 276 16.96 -24.70 -5.84
C LEU A 276 17.58 -25.12 -7.18
N ARG A 277 18.91 -25.07 -7.29
CA ARG A 277 19.64 -25.60 -8.44
C ARG A 277 19.69 -27.12 -8.38
#